data_AF-A0A2V8D9G0-F1
#
_entry.id   AF-A0A2V8D9G0-F1
#
_cell.length_a   1.000
_cell.length_b   1.000
_cell.length_c   1.000
_cell.angle_alpha   90.00
_cell.angle_beta   90.00
_cell.angle_gamma   90.00
#
_symmetry.space_group_name_H-M   'P 1'
#
loop_
_entity.id
_entity.type
_entity.pdbx_description
1 polymer ?
#
loop_
_entity_poly.entity_id
_entity_poly.type
_entity_poly.pdbx_seq_one_letter_code
_entity_poly.pdbx_strand_id
1 'polypeptide(L)'
;MHRAGVHRSAYVGVAFACLLALLLVDAAPPASSAARGLDLFPHSQSWIAAAPLPARRSARADDTWSGATVEALAPLPCDTPANPIVAENCLPGADRSTWDVSGAGDPTIQGFATDISVNKGQTVSFKVNTTGTKYRLDIYRMGYYAGLGARLVATVPSSATVARSQPPCLTNAPTGLIDCGNWTITASW
;
A
#
# COMPACT_ATOMS: atom_id res chain seq x y z
N MET A 1 -6.43 -37.27 33.98
CA MET A 1 -7.46 -37.01 32.96
C MET A 1 -7.23 -35.60 32.41
N HIS A 2 -6.65 -35.53 31.21
CA HIS A 2 -6.42 -34.29 30.46
C HIS A 2 -7.72 -33.76 29.87
N ARG A 3 -7.97 -32.45 30.01
CA ARG A 3 -8.67 -31.65 28.99
C ARG A 3 -8.00 -30.28 28.90
N ALA A 4 -7.05 -30.18 27.98
CA ALA A 4 -6.54 -28.91 27.50
C ALA A 4 -7.63 -28.27 26.61
N GLY A 5 -8.14 -27.11 27.04
CA GLY A 5 -9.03 -26.29 26.25
C GLY A 5 -8.26 -25.63 25.10
N VAL A 6 -8.71 -25.88 23.88
CA VAL A 6 -8.19 -25.28 22.65
C VAL A 6 -8.56 -23.79 22.65
N HIS A 7 -7.66 -22.94 23.11
CA HIS A 7 -7.74 -21.50 22.85
C HIS A 7 -7.27 -21.25 21.42
N ARG A 8 -8.22 -21.09 20.50
CA ARG A 8 -7.96 -20.59 19.15
C ARG A 8 -7.43 -19.15 19.30
N SER A 9 -6.15 -18.96 19.01
CA SER A 9 -5.54 -17.62 18.88
C SER A 9 -6.25 -16.89 17.75
N ALA A 10 -6.99 -15.83 18.10
CA ALA A 10 -7.49 -14.87 17.14
C ALA A 10 -6.28 -14.13 16.55
N TYR A 11 -5.88 -14.54 15.35
CA TYR A 11 -4.97 -13.79 14.49
C TYR A 11 -5.80 -12.75 13.76
N VAL A 12 -5.83 -11.53 14.27
CA VAL A 12 -6.45 -10.40 13.58
C VAL A 12 -5.33 -9.48 13.15
N GLY A 13 -4.98 -9.56 11.86
CA GLY A 13 -4.05 -8.66 11.22
C GLY A 13 -4.64 -7.25 11.21
N VAL A 14 -3.99 -6.33 11.91
CA VAL A 14 -4.29 -4.89 11.78
C VAL A 14 -3.64 -4.43 10.48
N ALA A 15 -4.36 -4.60 9.37
CA ALA A 15 -4.04 -3.95 8.11
C ALA A 15 -4.45 -2.48 8.22
N PHE A 16 -3.52 -1.63 8.66
CA PHE A 16 -3.62 -0.19 8.44
C PHE A 16 -2.36 0.29 7.73
N ALA A 17 -2.60 0.96 6.61
CA ALA A 17 -1.64 1.35 5.59
C ALA A 17 -0.42 2.08 6.16
N CYS A 18 0.73 1.39 6.21
CA CYS A 18 2.01 2.06 6.09
C CYS A 18 2.37 2.06 4.60
N LEU A 19 2.00 3.13 3.91
CA LEU A 19 2.48 3.43 2.58
C LEU A 19 3.97 3.77 2.70
N LEU A 20 4.84 2.75 2.77
CA LEU A 20 6.26 2.97 2.63
C LEU A 20 6.68 2.70 1.18
N ALA A 21 6.52 3.76 0.37
CA ALA A 21 7.31 3.94 -0.83
C ALA A 21 8.78 3.96 -0.43
N LEU A 22 9.46 2.83 -0.56
CA LEU A 22 10.91 2.77 -0.48
C LEU A 22 11.46 2.00 -1.66
N LEU A 23 11.60 2.70 -2.79
CA LEU A 23 12.53 2.40 -3.87
C LEU A 23 12.94 3.73 -4.51
N LEU A 24 14.19 4.15 -4.31
CA LEU A 24 15.21 4.36 -5.36
C LEU A 24 16.42 5.15 -4.81
N VAL A 25 17.55 4.43 -4.75
CA VAL A 25 18.92 4.81 -5.14
C VAL A 25 19.38 6.25 -4.85
N ASP A 26 20.37 6.38 -3.97
CA ASP A 26 21.23 7.57 -3.90
C ASP A 26 22.38 7.41 -4.90
N ALA A 27 22.45 8.32 -5.88
CA ALA A 27 23.67 8.76 -6.56
C ALA A 27 23.38 9.99 -7.43
N ALA A 28 23.47 11.20 -6.87
CA ALA A 28 23.75 12.41 -7.64
C ALA A 28 24.41 13.51 -6.81
N PRO A 29 25.58 14.03 -7.23
CA PRO A 29 25.97 15.41 -6.91
C PRO A 29 26.35 16.20 -8.21
N PRO A 30 26.59 17.53 -8.16
CA PRO A 30 25.58 18.56 -8.37
C PRO A 30 25.76 19.39 -9.67
N ALA A 31 24.78 20.25 -9.90
CA ALA A 31 24.45 21.01 -11.10
C ALA A 31 25.51 21.98 -11.68
N SER A 32 25.37 22.25 -12.98
CA SER A 32 25.52 23.60 -13.56
C SER A 32 24.72 23.70 -14.88
N SER A 33 23.69 24.54 -14.88
CA SER A 33 23.11 25.12 -16.10
C SER A 33 22.65 26.51 -15.74
N ALA A 34 23.43 27.51 -16.14
CA ALA A 34 23.02 28.90 -16.13
C ALA A 34 22.44 29.22 -17.52
N ALA A 35 21.14 29.46 -17.58
CA ALA A 35 20.53 30.27 -18.64
C ALA A 35 19.30 30.98 -18.05
N ARG A 36 19.47 32.26 -17.73
CA ARG A 36 18.39 33.24 -17.51
C ARG A 36 17.88 33.67 -18.90
N GLY A 37 16.57 33.78 -19.14
CA GLY A 37 15.79 35.03 -19.07
C GLY A 37 16.09 35.93 -20.28
N LEU A 38 15.18 36.53 -21.05
CA LEU A 38 13.82 37.04 -20.87
C LEU A 38 13.25 37.38 -22.28
N ASP A 39 12.03 37.94 -22.32
CA ASP A 39 11.41 38.75 -23.40
C ASP A 39 10.40 38.03 -24.34
N LEU A 40 9.27 38.58 -24.78
CA LEU A 40 8.27 39.60 -24.35
C LEU A 40 7.29 39.72 -25.57
N PHE A 41 6.02 39.28 -25.44
CA PHE A 41 4.79 39.80 -26.14
C PHE A 41 4.75 39.89 -27.71
N PRO A 42 3.65 40.34 -28.40
CA PRO A 42 2.51 39.51 -28.87
C PRO A 42 2.06 39.75 -30.36
N HIS A 43 0.95 39.08 -30.74
CA HIS A 43 0.04 39.32 -31.90
C HIS A 43 0.40 38.74 -33.28
N SER A 44 -0.45 37.84 -33.80
CA SER A 44 -1.46 38.18 -34.81
C SER A 44 -2.28 36.95 -35.28
N GLN A 45 -3.58 36.98 -34.93
CA GLN A 45 -4.80 36.64 -35.69
C GLN A 45 -4.79 35.39 -36.60
N SER A 46 -5.67 34.40 -36.30
CA SER A 46 -6.92 34.07 -37.05
C SER A 46 -6.76 32.81 -37.93
N TRP A 47 -7.67 31.85 -38.13
CA TRP A 47 -9.12 31.68 -37.99
C TRP A 47 -9.40 30.18 -37.80
N ILE A 48 -10.48 29.80 -37.12
CA ILE A 48 -10.96 28.41 -37.06
C ILE A 48 -11.55 28.04 -38.42
N ALA A 49 -11.01 27.01 -39.07
CA ALA A 49 -11.69 26.28 -40.13
C ALA A 49 -11.92 24.83 -39.67
N ALA A 50 -13.17 24.51 -39.35
CA ALA A 50 -13.59 23.14 -39.11
C ALA A 50 -13.51 22.36 -40.44
N ALA A 51 -12.62 21.38 -40.52
CA ALA A 51 -12.62 20.43 -41.63
C ALA A 51 -13.85 19.51 -41.54
N PRO A 52 -14.51 19.16 -42.65
CA PRO A 52 -15.71 18.33 -42.61
C PRO A 52 -15.37 16.89 -42.22
N LEU A 53 -16.16 16.33 -41.30
CA LEU A 53 -16.13 14.91 -40.97
C LEU A 53 -16.42 14.09 -42.24
N PRO A 54 -15.60 13.10 -42.61
CA PRO A 54 -15.96 12.20 -43.70
C PRO A 54 -17.20 11.40 -43.31
N ALA A 55 -18.14 11.29 -44.26
CA ALA A 55 -19.37 10.53 -44.11
C ALA A 55 -19.08 9.08 -43.68
N ARG A 56 -19.88 8.57 -42.73
CA ARG A 56 -19.89 7.16 -42.32
C ARG A 56 -20.05 6.30 -43.57
N ARG A 57 -18.99 5.54 -43.90
CA ARG A 57 -19.08 4.46 -44.86
C ARG A 57 -19.76 3.28 -44.14
N SER A 58 -20.89 2.82 -44.66
CA SER A 58 -21.55 1.59 -44.20
C SER A 58 -20.56 0.44 -44.25
N ALA A 59 -20.41 -0.27 -43.12
CA ALA A 59 -19.54 -1.43 -43.00
C ALA A 59 -19.93 -2.48 -44.05
N ARG A 60 -18.97 -2.89 -44.88
CA ARG A 60 -19.07 -4.14 -45.65
C ARG A 60 -18.70 -5.28 -44.71
N ALA A 61 -19.47 -6.36 -44.78
CA ALA A 61 -19.34 -7.52 -43.91
C ALA A 61 -18.18 -8.43 -44.35
N ASP A 62 -16.93 -7.97 -44.28
CA ASP A 62 -15.75 -8.82 -44.55
C ASP A 62 -14.55 -8.49 -43.62
N ASP A 63 -14.76 -7.77 -42.52
CA ASP A 63 -13.69 -7.52 -41.54
C ASP A 63 -13.62 -8.66 -40.52
N THR A 64 -13.06 -9.80 -40.95
CA THR A 64 -12.53 -10.77 -40.00
C THR A 64 -11.38 -10.12 -39.23
N TRP A 65 -11.64 -9.68 -38.00
CA TRP A 65 -10.60 -9.32 -37.02
C TRP A 65 -9.84 -10.59 -36.63
N SER A 66 -8.98 -11.04 -37.53
CA SER A 66 -8.04 -12.12 -37.30
C SER A 66 -6.75 -11.50 -36.76
N GLY A 67 -6.60 -11.43 -35.43
CA GLY A 67 -5.30 -11.10 -34.85
C GLY A 67 -5.26 -10.29 -33.55
N ALA A 68 -6.25 -10.37 -32.66
CA ALA A 68 -5.95 -10.06 -31.26
C ALA A 68 -5.27 -11.29 -30.65
N THR A 69 -3.97 -11.46 -30.90
CA THR A 69 -3.14 -12.31 -30.03
C THR A 69 -3.18 -11.67 -28.65
N VAL A 70 -3.81 -12.36 -27.70
CA VAL A 70 -3.55 -12.11 -26.28
C VAL A 70 -2.09 -12.46 -26.05
N GLU A 71 -1.19 -11.47 -26.13
CA GLU A 71 0.15 -11.63 -25.60
C GLU A 71 -0.01 -11.91 -24.11
N ALA A 72 0.23 -13.16 -23.72
CA ALA A 72 0.43 -13.49 -22.33
C ALA A 72 1.61 -12.66 -21.84
N LEU A 73 1.39 -11.81 -20.83
CA LEU A 73 2.45 -11.11 -20.12
C LEU A 73 3.54 -12.14 -19.79
N ALA A 74 4.74 -11.97 -20.35
CA ALA A 74 5.86 -12.83 -20.04
C ALA A 74 6.03 -12.89 -18.51
N PRO A 75 6.25 -14.07 -17.91
CA PRO A 75 6.56 -14.15 -16.50
C PRO A 75 7.76 -13.25 -16.23
N LEU A 76 7.67 -12.40 -15.20
CA LEU A 76 8.80 -11.60 -14.75
C LEU A 76 10.00 -12.55 -14.58
N PRO A 77 11.15 -12.31 -15.23
CA PRO A 77 12.28 -13.23 -15.18
C PRO A 77 12.89 -13.20 -13.78
N CYS A 78 12.34 -14.02 -12.88
CA CYS A 78 12.80 -14.10 -11.50
C CYS A 78 14.21 -14.69 -11.38
N ASP A 79 14.68 -15.39 -12.41
CA ASP A 79 16.04 -15.93 -12.49
C ASP A 79 17.10 -14.84 -12.69
N THR A 80 16.75 -13.75 -13.39
CA THR A 80 17.63 -12.60 -13.65
C THR A 80 16.83 -11.30 -13.62
N PRO A 81 16.49 -10.80 -12.41
CA PRO A 81 15.64 -9.63 -12.30
C PRO A 81 16.31 -8.39 -12.91
N ALA A 82 15.62 -7.73 -13.84
CA ALA A 82 16.14 -6.55 -14.53
C ALA A 82 16.37 -5.34 -13.61
N ASN A 83 15.71 -5.30 -12.45
CA ASN A 83 15.85 -4.24 -11.44
C ASN A 83 15.33 -4.73 -10.06
N PRO A 84 15.54 -3.94 -8.98
CA PRO A 84 15.10 -4.33 -7.64
C PRO A 84 13.58 -4.52 -7.46
N ILE A 85 12.74 -3.84 -8.26
CA ILE A 85 11.28 -4.04 -8.23
C ILE A 85 10.93 -5.44 -8.73
N VAL A 86 11.54 -5.84 -9.85
CA VAL A 86 11.35 -7.18 -10.42
C VAL A 86 11.83 -8.23 -9.43
N ALA A 87 13.00 -8.02 -8.81
CA ALA A 87 13.54 -8.94 -7.81
C ALA A 87 12.59 -9.09 -6.60
N GLU A 88 12.06 -7.98 -6.10
CA GLU A 88 11.12 -7.98 -4.98
C GLU A 88 9.80 -8.66 -5.34
N ASN A 89 9.22 -8.37 -6.51
CA ASN A 89 7.96 -8.97 -6.95
C ASN A 89 8.06 -10.48 -7.23
N CYS A 90 9.28 -11.00 -7.36
CA CYS A 90 9.57 -12.42 -7.50
C CYS A 90 9.61 -13.17 -6.16
N LEU A 91 9.59 -12.47 -5.02
CA LEU A 91 9.48 -13.12 -3.73
C LEU A 91 8.07 -13.71 -3.51
N PRO A 92 7.94 -14.77 -2.70
CA PRO A 92 6.63 -15.33 -2.38
C PRO A 92 5.70 -14.32 -1.71
N GLY A 93 4.48 -14.22 -2.21
CA GLY A 93 3.40 -13.50 -1.55
C GLY A 93 2.76 -14.30 -0.41
N ALA A 94 1.82 -13.67 0.28
CA ALA A 94 1.01 -14.26 1.32
C ALA A 94 -0.44 -14.44 0.87
N ASP A 95 -1.09 -15.50 1.33
CA ASP A 95 -2.51 -15.71 1.06
C ASP A 95 -3.34 -14.52 1.54
N ARG A 96 -4.26 -14.04 0.70
CA ARG A 96 -5.07 -12.86 0.98
C ARG A 96 -5.83 -12.95 2.30
N SER A 97 -6.26 -14.16 2.69
CA SER A 97 -6.95 -14.39 3.96
C SER A 97 -6.09 -14.14 5.21
N THR A 98 -4.77 -14.01 5.08
CA THR A 98 -3.86 -13.78 6.22
C THR A 98 -3.55 -12.31 6.49
N TRP A 99 -3.83 -11.43 5.52
CA TRP A 99 -3.47 -10.00 5.62
C TRP A 99 -4.63 -9.06 5.28
N ASP A 100 -5.57 -9.47 4.43
CA ASP A 100 -6.69 -8.63 4.05
C ASP A 100 -7.75 -8.64 5.16
N VAL A 101 -8.33 -7.47 5.42
CA VAL A 101 -9.33 -7.27 6.47
C VAL A 101 -10.66 -6.95 5.79
N SER A 102 -11.66 -7.79 6.01
CA SER A 102 -13.01 -7.55 5.53
C SER A 102 -13.76 -6.57 6.43
N GLY A 103 -14.46 -5.59 5.85
CA GLY A 103 -15.27 -4.65 6.62
C GLY A 103 -14.43 -3.79 7.56
N ALA A 104 -14.89 -3.60 8.80
CA ALA A 104 -14.21 -2.78 9.81
C ALA A 104 -13.19 -3.57 10.67
N GLY A 105 -12.97 -4.86 10.38
CA GLY A 105 -12.16 -5.73 11.23
C GLY A 105 -12.83 -6.14 12.54
N ASP A 106 -12.03 -6.62 13.48
CA ASP A 106 -12.51 -7.12 14.78
C ASP A 106 -12.57 -5.97 15.81
N PRO A 107 -13.74 -5.63 16.37
CA PRO A 107 -13.85 -4.53 17.34
C PRO A 107 -13.08 -4.78 18.65
N THR A 108 -12.70 -6.03 18.95
CA THR A 108 -11.95 -6.40 20.16
C THR A 108 -10.45 -6.12 20.05
N ILE A 109 -9.96 -5.76 18.86
CA ILE A 109 -8.57 -5.35 18.63
C ILE A 109 -8.51 -4.28 17.54
N GLN A 110 -8.05 -3.10 17.92
CA GLN A 110 -7.96 -1.93 17.04
C GLN A 110 -6.60 -1.27 17.25
N GLY A 111 -6.02 -0.70 16.21
CA GLY A 111 -4.72 -0.05 16.35
C GLY A 111 -4.28 0.69 15.12
N PHE A 112 -3.26 1.51 15.32
CA PHE A 112 -2.66 2.36 14.28
C PHE A 112 -1.18 2.60 14.57
N ALA A 113 -0.43 2.94 13.52
CA ALA A 113 0.95 3.43 13.66
C ALA A 113 0.96 4.89 14.12
N THR A 114 1.95 5.30 14.90
CA THR A 114 2.05 6.68 15.42
C THR A 114 2.28 7.72 14.33
N ASP A 115 2.92 7.30 13.23
CA ASP A 115 3.31 8.15 12.13
C ASP A 115 2.85 7.52 10.81
N ILE A 116 2.50 8.38 9.85
CA ILE A 116 2.05 7.96 8.51
C ILE A 116 3.21 7.42 7.66
N SER A 117 4.43 7.81 7.99
CA SER A 117 5.65 7.45 7.25
C SER A 117 6.87 7.60 8.14
N VAL A 118 7.83 6.70 7.96
CA VAL A 118 9.15 6.77 8.60
C VAL A 118 10.24 6.61 7.54
N ASN A 119 11.44 7.13 7.79
CA ASN A 119 12.57 6.87 6.90
C ASN A 119 13.10 5.43 7.07
N LYS A 120 13.84 4.94 6.08
CA LYS A 120 14.50 3.63 6.16
C LYS A 120 15.37 3.56 7.42
N GLY A 121 15.23 2.48 8.18
CA GLY A 121 16.00 2.25 9.40
C GLY A 121 15.50 3.01 10.62
N GLN A 122 14.44 3.81 10.49
CA GLN A 122 13.72 4.36 11.64
C GLN A 122 12.66 3.37 12.13
N THR A 123 12.32 3.51 13.41
CA THR A 123 11.37 2.64 14.10
C THR A 123 9.93 3.10 13.85
N VAL A 124 9.04 2.15 13.58
CA VAL A 124 7.60 2.39 13.58
C VAL A 124 7.04 2.03 14.96
N SER A 125 6.31 2.94 15.59
CA SER A 125 5.61 2.67 16.85
C SER A 125 4.13 2.42 16.61
N PHE A 126 3.53 1.52 17.38
CA PHE A 126 2.14 1.12 17.25
C PHE A 126 1.37 1.33 18.56
N LYS A 127 0.16 1.86 18.43
CA LYS A 127 -0.80 2.00 19.52
C LYS A 127 -1.93 1.01 19.27
N VAL A 128 -2.06 0.00 20.12
CA VAL A 128 -3.07 -1.06 19.99
C VAL A 128 -3.94 -1.09 21.25
N ASN A 129 -5.25 -1.08 21.03
CA ASN A 129 -6.26 -1.36 22.04
C ASN A 129 -6.77 -2.78 21.83
N THR A 130 -6.78 -3.59 22.88
CA THR A 130 -7.34 -4.95 22.80
C THR A 130 -7.89 -5.44 24.14
N THR A 131 -8.95 -6.26 24.08
CA THR A 131 -9.43 -7.03 25.22
C THR A 131 -8.71 -8.37 25.39
N GLY A 132 -7.84 -8.75 24.45
CA GLY A 132 -7.03 -9.96 24.50
C GLY A 132 -5.87 -9.85 25.51
N THR A 133 -5.33 -11.00 25.93
CA THR A 133 -4.18 -11.06 26.85
C THR A 133 -2.83 -11.00 26.13
N LYS A 134 -2.80 -11.31 24.83
CA LYS A 134 -1.64 -11.28 23.95
C LYS A 134 -2.08 -10.99 22.53
N TYR A 135 -1.23 -10.35 21.76
CA TYR A 135 -1.36 -10.22 20.30
C TYR A 135 0.04 -10.29 19.68
N ARG A 136 0.13 -10.34 18.35
CA ARG A 136 1.39 -10.18 17.61
C ARG A 136 1.15 -9.21 16.46
N LEU A 137 2.21 -8.64 15.88
CA LEU A 137 2.10 -7.88 14.64
C LEU A 137 2.70 -8.71 13.50
N ASP A 138 1.96 -8.85 12.41
CA ASP A 138 2.50 -9.34 11.14
C ASP A 138 2.62 -8.15 10.19
N ILE A 139 3.85 -7.85 9.79
CA ILE A 139 4.19 -6.70 8.95
C ILE A 139 4.24 -7.18 7.51
N TYR A 140 3.26 -6.74 6.72
CA TYR A 140 3.18 -7.05 5.30
C TYR A 140 3.65 -5.86 4.46
N ARG A 141 4.43 -6.15 3.41
CA ARG A 141 4.66 -5.20 2.32
C ARG A 141 3.62 -5.45 1.24
N MET A 142 2.94 -4.40 0.82
CA MET A 142 1.97 -4.45 -0.29
C MET A 142 2.71 -4.52 -1.63
N GLY A 143 2.18 -5.29 -2.60
CA GLY A 143 2.81 -5.43 -3.90
C GLY A 143 2.13 -6.47 -4.79
N TYR A 144 2.71 -6.74 -5.97
CA TYR A 144 2.11 -7.69 -6.91
C TYR A 144 2.18 -9.14 -6.42
N TYR A 145 3.39 -9.61 -6.07
CA TYR A 145 3.68 -10.96 -5.55
C TYR A 145 2.83 -12.08 -6.20
N ALA A 146 2.93 -12.23 -7.52
CA ALA A 146 2.15 -13.20 -8.32
C ALA A 146 0.62 -13.08 -8.17
N GLY A 147 0.11 -11.87 -7.91
CA GLY A 147 -1.32 -11.59 -7.71
C GLY A 147 -1.81 -11.75 -6.27
N LEU A 148 -0.93 -12.11 -5.33
CA LEU A 148 -1.29 -12.31 -3.92
C LEU A 148 -1.41 -11.00 -3.12
N GLY A 149 -0.98 -9.87 -3.68
CA GLY A 149 -1.25 -8.52 -3.14
C GLY A 149 -0.35 -8.06 -1.99
N ALA A 150 0.26 -8.98 -1.25
CA ALA A 150 1.21 -8.66 -0.18
C ALA A 150 2.21 -9.79 0.08
N ARG A 151 3.31 -9.46 0.76
CA ARG A 151 4.31 -10.40 1.28
C ARG A 151 4.52 -10.14 2.76
N LEU A 152 4.61 -11.20 3.55
CA LEU A 152 5.03 -11.10 4.95
C LEU A 152 6.53 -10.76 5.03
N VAL A 153 6.86 -9.65 5.69
CA VAL A 153 8.24 -9.16 5.85
C VAL A 153 8.77 -9.43 7.25
N ALA A 154 7.93 -9.29 8.28
CA ALA A 154 8.34 -9.53 9.66
C ALA A 154 7.15 -9.92 10.53
N THR A 155 7.45 -10.58 11.64
CA THR A 155 6.49 -10.81 12.72
C THR A 155 7.09 -10.28 14.02
N VAL A 156 6.40 -9.34 14.68
CA VAL A 156 6.71 -8.92 16.05
C VAL A 156 5.98 -9.86 16.99
N PRO A 157 6.68 -10.78 17.69
CA PRO A 157 6.03 -11.81 18.50
C PRO A 157 5.33 -11.21 19.72
N SER A 158 4.40 -11.97 20.31
CA SER A 158 3.66 -11.50 21.48
C SER A 158 4.52 -11.19 22.71
N SER A 159 5.74 -11.73 22.77
CA SER A 159 6.73 -11.41 23.80
C SER A 159 7.32 -10.01 23.68
N ALA A 160 7.17 -9.36 22.51
CA ALA A 160 7.62 -8.01 22.22
C ALA A 160 6.46 -7.01 22.11
N THR A 161 5.27 -7.39 22.57
CA THR A 161 4.06 -6.55 22.57
C THR A 161 3.45 -6.49 23.96
N VAL A 162 2.76 -5.40 24.27
CA VAL A 162 2.00 -5.26 25.52
C VAL A 162 0.52 -5.15 25.21
N ALA A 163 -0.27 -6.17 25.59
CA ALA A 163 -1.72 -6.11 25.50
C ALA A 163 -2.29 -5.11 26.51
N ARG A 164 -3.14 -4.21 26.06
CA ARG A 164 -3.66 -3.11 26.88
C ARG A 164 -5.05 -2.69 26.41
N SER A 165 -5.94 -2.48 27.37
CA SER A 165 -7.14 -1.66 27.17
C SER A 165 -6.72 -0.19 27.22
N GLN A 166 -6.87 0.52 26.12
CA GLN A 166 -6.53 1.93 25.99
C GLN A 166 -7.68 2.82 26.50
N PRO A 167 -7.42 4.08 26.89
CA PRO A 167 -8.49 5.01 27.27
C PRO A 167 -9.42 5.31 26.09
N PRO A 168 -10.64 5.84 26.33
CA PRO A 168 -11.50 6.32 25.25
C PRO A 168 -10.79 7.36 24.37
N CYS A 169 -11.07 7.33 23.06
CA CYS A 169 -10.59 8.36 22.14
C CYS A 169 -11.21 9.72 22.49
N LEU A 170 -10.46 10.78 22.25
CA LEU A 170 -10.94 12.15 22.38
C LEU A 170 -11.95 12.44 21.26
N THR A 171 -12.98 13.22 21.56
CA THR A 171 -14.01 13.58 20.60
C THR A 171 -14.24 15.08 20.58
N ASN A 172 -14.51 15.64 19.40
CA ASN A 172 -14.88 17.04 19.24
C ASN A 172 -16.27 17.11 18.59
N ALA A 173 -17.29 17.41 19.39
CA ALA A 173 -18.68 17.40 18.93
C ALA A 173 -18.96 18.38 17.76
N PRO A 174 -18.45 19.63 17.75
CA PRO A 174 -18.65 20.54 16.62
C PRO A 174 -18.14 20.04 15.27
N THR A 175 -17.01 19.32 15.24
CA THR A 175 -16.38 18.86 14.00
C THR A 175 -16.63 17.39 13.69
N GLY A 176 -17.12 16.62 14.66
CA GLY A 176 -17.24 15.16 14.56
C GLY A 176 -15.90 14.42 14.59
N LEU A 177 -14.79 15.10 14.90
CA LEU A 177 -13.47 14.48 14.93
C LEU A 177 -13.34 13.52 16.11
N ILE A 178 -12.76 12.34 15.83
CA ILE A 178 -12.39 11.33 16.81
C ILE A 178 -10.87 11.18 16.74
N ASP A 179 -10.19 11.34 17.87
CA ASP A 179 -8.73 11.24 17.98
C ASP A 179 -8.33 10.29 19.10
N CYS A 180 -7.69 9.18 18.73
CA CYS A 180 -7.18 8.18 19.66
C CYS A 180 -5.68 8.42 20.01
N GLY A 181 -5.15 9.60 19.73
CA GLY A 181 -3.76 9.99 19.97
C GLY A 181 -3.34 9.91 21.44
N ASN A 182 -4.29 9.96 22.38
CA ASN A 182 -4.06 9.76 23.82
C ASN A 182 -3.70 8.30 24.19
N TRP A 183 -3.77 7.36 23.26
CA TRP A 183 -3.35 5.98 23.50
C TRP A 183 -1.84 5.87 23.69
N THR A 184 -1.43 4.90 24.51
CA THR A 184 -0.02 4.58 24.77
C THR A 184 0.54 3.61 23.73
N ILE A 185 1.82 3.77 23.38
CA ILE A 185 2.52 2.83 22.48
C ILE A 185 2.64 1.47 23.16
N THR A 186 2.35 0.41 22.42
CA THR A 186 2.31 -0.97 22.94
C THR A 186 3.18 -1.96 22.17
N ALA A 187 3.73 -1.55 21.03
CA ALA A 187 4.65 -2.32 20.21
C ALA A 187 5.47 -1.39 19.28
N SER A 188 6.58 -1.91 18.77
CA SER A 188 7.42 -1.22 17.77
C SER A 188 8.08 -2.23 16.82
N TRP A 189 8.48 -1.77 15.62
CA TRP A 189 9.24 -2.53 14.62
C TRP A 189 10.40 -1.69 14.08
#